data_AF-A0A0P1FL46-F1
#
_entry.id   AF-A0A0P1FL46-F1
#
_cell.length_a   1.000
_cell.length_b   1.000
_cell.length_c   1.000
_cell.angle_alpha   90.00
_cell.angle_beta   90.00
_cell.angle_gamma   90.00
#
_symmetry.space_group_name_H-M   'P 1'
#
loop_
_entity.id
_entity.type
_entity.pdbx_description
1 polymer ?
#
loop_
_entity_poly.entity_id
_entity_poly.type
_entity_poly.pdbx_seq_one_letter_code
_entity_poly.pdbx_strand_id
1 'polypeptide(L)'
;MEHIDIVHVTVQSAEITLIGHDTDPHLVVNGTLKNVARGHVVLTLQPAQCRAVGIIGTLEIEENRPVMQASVTVGRSQFDTLISLLSGTPPRPASVLLALRERLILTEDGYLQPDTLRHCSIVDISWSIPVQ
;
A
#
# COMPACT_ATOMS: atom_id res chain seq x y z
N MET A 1 -13.14 19.54 -7.41
CA MET A 1 -12.69 18.16 -7.72
C MET A 1 -11.18 18.09 -7.60
N GLU A 2 -10.68 17.09 -6.90
CA GLU A 2 -9.26 16.93 -6.63
C GLU A 2 -8.72 15.70 -7.37
N HIS A 3 -7.51 15.79 -7.91
CA HIS A 3 -6.84 14.69 -8.57
C HIS A 3 -5.59 14.32 -7.78
N ILE A 4 -5.50 13.07 -7.35
CA ILE A 4 -4.35 12.56 -6.61
C ILE A 4 -3.68 11.44 -7.40
N ASP A 5 -2.35 11.40 -7.37
CA ASP A 5 -1.51 10.32 -7.89
C ASP A 5 -0.70 9.64 -6.77
N ILE A 6 -0.97 10.02 -5.52
CA ILE A 6 -0.35 9.41 -4.33
C ILE A 6 -1.46 8.97 -3.40
N VAL A 7 -1.38 7.73 -2.93
CA VAL A 7 -2.23 7.22 -1.84
C VAL A 7 -1.40 7.18 -0.56
N HIS A 8 -1.84 7.92 0.46
CA HIS A 8 -1.16 7.99 1.75
C HIS A 8 -1.89 7.13 2.78
N VAL A 9 -1.15 6.19 3.36
CA VAL A 9 -1.66 5.19 4.28
C VAL A 9 -1.00 5.35 5.64
N THR A 10 -1.79 5.24 6.70
CA THR A 10 -1.29 5.03 8.07
C THR A 10 -1.40 3.56 8.41
N VAL A 11 -0.28 2.95 8.81
CA VAL A 11 -0.21 1.54 9.18
C VAL A 11 -0.93 1.33 10.51
N GLN A 12 -1.88 0.40 10.54
CA GLN A 12 -2.58 -0.02 11.75
C GLN A 12 -2.06 -1.36 12.26
N SER A 13 -1.82 -2.31 11.35
CA SER A 13 -1.15 -3.57 11.65
C SER A 13 -0.28 -4.02 10.48
N ALA A 14 0.69 -4.86 10.79
CA ALA A 14 1.56 -5.52 9.82
C ALA A 14 1.76 -6.97 10.25
N GLU A 15 1.53 -7.90 9.35
CA GLU A 15 1.54 -9.34 9.61
C GLU A 15 2.31 -10.06 8.52
N ILE A 16 3.04 -11.11 8.91
CA ILE A 16 3.64 -12.04 7.94
C ILE A 16 2.65 -13.15 7.68
N THR A 17 2.31 -13.34 6.41
CA THR A 17 1.44 -14.42 5.95
C THR A 17 2.26 -15.38 5.08
N LEU A 18 2.11 -16.67 5.33
CA LEU A 18 2.63 -17.76 4.49
C LEU A 18 1.44 -18.39 3.76
N ILE A 19 1.48 -18.42 2.43
CA ILE A 19 0.35 -18.86 1.62
C ILE A 19 0.66 -20.21 0.96
N GLY A 20 -0.07 -21.25 1.36
CA GLY A 20 0.01 -22.58 0.72
C GLY A 20 1.40 -23.20 0.79
N HIS A 21 1.92 -23.66 -0.37
CA HIS A 21 3.26 -24.21 -0.53
C HIS A 21 4.30 -23.17 -0.97
N ASP A 22 3.91 -21.89 -1.06
CA ASP A 22 4.86 -20.82 -1.37
C ASP A 22 5.80 -20.61 -0.18
N THR A 23 7.09 -20.66 -0.46
CA THR A 23 8.13 -20.46 0.56
C THR A 23 8.40 -18.98 0.82
N ASP A 24 7.98 -18.09 -0.09
CA ASP A 24 8.23 -16.67 0.06
C ASP A 24 7.14 -16.02 0.94
N PRO A 25 7.52 -15.43 2.09
CA PRO A 25 6.56 -14.78 2.98
C PRO A 25 5.98 -13.53 2.33
N HIS A 26 4.70 -13.27 2.61
CA HIS A 26 4.04 -12.03 2.27
C HIS A 26 3.99 -11.14 3.52
N LEU A 27 4.29 -9.85 3.36
CA LEU A 27 4.03 -8.86 4.39
C LEU A 27 2.71 -8.18 4.08
N VAL A 28 1.70 -8.43 4.91
CA VAL A 28 0.37 -7.86 4.78
C VAL A 28 0.23 -6.70 5.76
N VAL A 29 -0.11 -5.53 5.24
CA VAL A 29 -0.22 -4.29 6.00
C VAL A 29 -1.64 -3.77 5.88
N ASN A 30 -2.32 -3.68 7.02
CA ASN A 30 -3.64 -3.07 7.10
C ASN A 30 -3.48 -1.61 7.51
N GLY A 31 -4.14 -0.71 6.81
CA GLY A 31 -4.04 0.71 7.08
C GLY A 31 -5.28 1.51 6.73
N THR A 32 -5.30 2.74 7.23
CA THR A 32 -6.31 3.75 6.87
C THR A 32 -5.73 4.74 5.88
N LEU A 33 -6.56 5.15 4.92
CA LEU A 33 -6.21 6.20 3.98
C LEU A 33 -6.28 7.56 4.67
N LYS A 34 -5.26 8.38 4.47
CA LYS A 34 -5.16 9.75 5.01
C LYS A 34 -5.74 10.80 4.08
N ASN A 35 -5.59 10.60 2.78
CA ASN A 35 -5.98 11.54 1.74
C ASN A 35 -7.16 11.05 0.88
N VAL A 36 -7.81 9.96 1.30
CA VAL A 36 -9.06 9.46 0.73
C VAL A 36 -10.01 9.18 1.89
N ALA A 37 -11.18 9.81 1.90
CA ALA A 37 -12.12 9.74 3.00
C ALA A 37 -12.65 8.32 3.22
N ARG A 38 -12.64 7.86 4.48
CA ARG A 38 -13.24 6.59 4.95
C ARG A 38 -12.77 5.32 4.22
N GLY A 39 -11.61 5.35 3.58
CA GLY A 39 -11.05 4.18 2.93
C GLY A 39 -10.09 3.41 3.82
N HIS A 40 -10.17 2.09 3.75
CA HIS A 40 -9.15 1.18 4.25
C HIS A 40 -8.31 0.69 3.09
N VAL A 41 -7.09 0.28 3.37
CA VAL A 41 -6.25 -0.43 2.40
C VAL A 41 -5.63 -1.64 3.04
N VAL A 42 -5.60 -2.72 2.28
CA VAL A 42 -4.79 -3.91 2.55
C VAL A 42 -3.67 -3.90 1.54
N LEU A 43 -2.44 -3.66 2.01
CA LEU A 43 -1.24 -3.66 1.20
C LEU A 43 -0.49 -4.97 1.40
N THR A 44 -0.33 -5.74 0.34
CA THR A 44 0.46 -6.97 0.32
C THR A 44 1.80 -6.68 -0.35
N LEU A 45 2.90 -6.91 0.36
CA LEU A 45 4.24 -6.86 -0.19
C LEU A 45 4.76 -8.28 -0.41
N GLN A 46 5.34 -8.51 -1.57
CA GLN A 46 5.97 -9.78 -1.94
C GLN A 46 7.45 -9.53 -2.27
N PRO A 47 8.37 -10.37 -1.76
CA PRO A 47 9.76 -10.29 -2.15
C PRO A 47 9.92 -10.79 -3.60
N ALA A 48 10.74 -10.11 -4.39
CA ALA A 48 11.25 -10.62 -5.66
C ALA A 48 12.76 -10.73 -5.67
N GLN A 49 13.24 -11.67 -6.48
CA GLN A 49 14.67 -11.89 -6.73
C GLN A 49 15.30 -10.72 -7.52
N CYS A 50 14.51 -10.05 -8.37
CA CYS A 50 14.95 -8.91 -9.16
C CYS A 50 14.10 -7.67 -8.84
N ARG A 51 14.73 -6.49 -8.87
CA ARG A 51 13.99 -5.22 -8.77
C ARG A 51 13.11 -5.04 -10.00
N ALA A 52 11.82 -4.86 -9.80
CA ALA A 52 10.92 -4.42 -10.86
C ALA A 52 11.29 -3.01 -11.30
N VAL A 53 11.28 -2.75 -12.61
CA VAL A 53 11.51 -1.42 -13.21
C VAL A 53 10.21 -0.98 -13.87
N GLY A 54 9.70 0.19 -13.49
CA GLY A 54 8.46 0.73 -14.02
C GLY A 54 7.26 0.48 -13.10
N ILE A 55 6.42 -0.51 -13.42
CA ILE A 55 5.29 -0.89 -12.56
C ILE A 55 5.81 -1.88 -11.52
N ILE A 56 5.60 -1.57 -10.25
CA ILE A 56 6.00 -2.43 -9.13
C ILE A 56 4.80 -3.10 -8.46
N GLY A 57 3.58 -2.76 -8.86
CA GLY A 57 2.38 -3.26 -8.20
C GLY A 57 1.08 -2.73 -8.78
N THR A 58 -0.02 -3.09 -8.14
CA THR A 58 -1.37 -2.68 -8.52
C THR A 58 -2.15 -2.22 -7.29
N LEU A 59 -3.08 -1.31 -7.51
CA LEU A 59 -4.09 -0.86 -6.56
C LEU A 59 -5.47 -1.11 -7.15
N GLU A 60 -6.25 -1.96 -6.50
CA GLU A 60 -7.63 -2.26 -6.86
C GLU A 60 -8.59 -1.61 -5.86
N ILE A 61 -9.66 -1.01 -6.36
CA ILE A 61 -10.69 -0.37 -5.54
C ILE A 61 -11.93 -1.26 -5.59
N GLU A 62 -12.33 -1.82 -4.44
CA GLU A 62 -13.51 -2.68 -4.39
C GLU A 62 -14.80 -1.89 -4.66
N GLU A 63 -15.69 -2.45 -5.49
CA GLU A 63 -16.93 -1.79 -5.91
C GLU A 63 -17.99 -1.71 -4.80
N ASN A 64 -18.02 -2.73 -3.94
CA ASN A 64 -19.09 -2.93 -2.95
C ASN A 64 -18.65 -2.68 -1.50
N ARG A 65 -17.37 -2.36 -1.28
CA ARG A 65 -16.78 -2.20 0.05
C ARG A 65 -15.78 -1.05 0.06
N PRO A 66 -15.64 -0.32 1.19
CA PRO A 66 -14.70 0.79 1.31
C PRO A 66 -13.26 0.31 1.55
N VAL A 67 -12.79 -0.67 0.76
CA VAL A 67 -11.46 -1.27 0.91
C VAL A 67 -10.73 -1.23 -0.43
N MET A 68 -9.51 -0.71 -0.40
CA MET A 68 -8.54 -0.83 -1.48
C MET A 68 -7.62 -2.03 -1.25
N GLN A 69 -7.32 -2.77 -2.30
CA GLN A 69 -6.37 -3.87 -2.29
C GLN A 69 -5.13 -3.43 -3.05
N ALA A 70 -4.00 -3.29 -2.37
CA ALA A 70 -2.73 -2.97 -2.99
C ALA A 70 -1.82 -4.21 -2.97
N SER A 71 -1.17 -4.51 -4.09
CA SER A 71 -0.13 -5.53 -4.15
C SER A 71 1.13 -4.92 -4.75
N VAL A 72 2.27 -5.10 -4.09
CA VAL A 72 3.56 -4.55 -4.50
C VAL A 72 4.64 -5.60 -4.39
N THR A 73 5.45 -5.70 -5.43
CA THR A 73 6.67 -6.50 -5.43
C THR A 73 7.88 -5.63 -5.10
N VAL A 74 8.64 -6.02 -4.08
CA VAL A 74 9.85 -5.31 -3.62
C VAL A 74 11.05 -6.24 -3.67
N GLY A 75 12.26 -5.69 -3.80
CA GLY A 75 13.46 -6.52 -3.73
C GLY A 75 13.61 -7.21 -2.37
N ARG A 76 14.09 -8.46 -2.33
CA ARG A 76 14.21 -9.23 -1.07
C ARG A 76 14.92 -8.48 0.06
N SER A 77 16.01 -7.76 -0.22
CA SER A 77 16.71 -6.97 0.82
C SER A 77 15.84 -5.85 1.41
N GLN A 78 15.00 -5.20 0.59
CA GLN A 78 14.06 -4.17 1.04
C GLN A 78 12.95 -4.82 1.87
N PHE A 79 12.44 -5.96 1.43
CA PHE A 79 11.45 -6.74 2.15
C PHE A 79 11.92 -7.12 3.55
N ASP A 80 13.10 -7.75 3.66
CA ASP A 80 13.69 -8.17 4.94
C ASP A 80 13.93 -6.96 5.88
N THR A 81 14.34 -5.82 5.31
CA THR A 81 14.51 -4.56 6.06
C THR A 81 13.17 -4.05 6.62
N LEU A 82 12.11 -4.07 5.81
CA LEU A 82 10.78 -3.64 6.25
C LEU A 82 10.25 -4.51 7.39
N ILE A 83 10.44 -5.84 7.31
CA ILE A 83 10.08 -6.75 8.40
C ILE A 83 10.80 -6.34 9.68
N SER A 84 12.12 -6.19 9.63
CA SER A 84 12.91 -5.82 10.80
C SER A 84 12.46 -4.49 11.42
N LEU A 85 12.15 -3.49 10.59
CA LEU A 85 11.76 -2.16 11.08
C LEU A 85 10.32 -2.14 11.62
N LEU A 86 9.40 -2.88 11.01
CA LEU A 86 7.99 -2.93 11.43
C LEU A 86 7.75 -3.88 12.63
N SER A 87 8.70 -4.77 12.94
CA SER A 87 8.61 -5.67 14.09
C SER A 87 8.82 -4.98 15.44
N GLY A 88 9.33 -3.74 15.45
CA GLY A 88 9.50 -2.96 16.68
C GLY A 88 8.19 -2.34 17.18
N THR A 89 8.24 -1.69 18.35
CA THR A 89 7.15 -0.85 18.86
C THR A 89 7.48 0.61 18.58
N PRO A 90 7.11 1.17 17.42
CA PRO A 90 7.46 2.54 17.09
C PRO A 90 6.67 3.53 17.96
N PRO A 91 7.24 4.71 18.27
CA PRO A 91 6.59 5.74 19.11
C PRO A 91 5.33 6.34 18.49
N ARG A 92 5.14 6.17 17.17
CA ARG A 92 3.93 6.51 16.43
C ARG A 92 3.73 5.51 15.29
N PRO A 93 2.53 5.39 14.71
CA PRO A 93 2.32 4.51 13.56
C PRO A 93 3.23 4.86 12.37
N ALA A 94 3.73 3.84 11.68
CA ALA A 94 4.38 4.01 10.39
C ALA A 94 3.39 4.51 9.33
N SER A 95 3.89 5.11 8.27
CA SER A 95 3.08 5.46 7.10
C SER A 95 3.74 5.01 5.81
N VAL A 96 2.92 4.71 4.83
CA VAL A 96 3.36 4.35 3.48
C VAL A 96 2.69 5.25 2.45
N LEU A 97 3.46 5.66 1.45
CA LEU A 97 2.99 6.36 0.26
C LEU A 97 3.09 5.41 -0.92
N LEU A 98 1.98 5.26 -1.65
CA LEU A 98 1.92 4.53 -2.91
C LEU A 98 1.80 5.55 -4.03
N ALA A 99 2.81 5.62 -4.90
CA ALA A 99 2.76 6.46 -6.10
C ALA A 99 2.06 5.69 -7.22
N LEU A 100 1.05 6.30 -7.82
CA LEU A 100 0.24 5.73 -8.88
C LEU A 100 0.65 6.33 -10.23
N ARG A 101 0.54 5.53 -11.29
CA ARG A 101 0.69 6.03 -12.66
C ARG A 101 -0.54 6.83 -13.08
N GLU A 102 -1.71 6.32 -12.71
CA GLU A 102 -3.01 6.91 -13.00
C GLU A 102 -3.44 7.82 -11.85
N ARG A 103 -4.28 8.81 -12.16
CA ARG A 103 -4.84 9.71 -11.16
C ARG A 103 -6.19 9.21 -10.67
N LEU A 104 -6.37 9.18 -9.36
CA LEU A 104 -7.67 9.02 -8.72
C LEU A 104 -8.37 10.36 -8.66
N ILE A 105 -9.69 10.35 -8.82
CA ILE A 105 -10.52 11.56 -8.77
C ILE A 105 -11.32 11.53 -7.48
N LEU A 106 -11.17 12.59 -6.69
CA LEU A 106 -11.87 12.77 -5.44
C LEU A 106 -12.91 13.89 -5.54
N THR A 107 -14.01 13.72 -4.82
CA THR A 107 -14.95 14.80 -4.52
C THR A 107 -14.28 15.85 -3.63
N GLU A 108 -14.92 17.02 -3.50
CA GLU A 108 -14.41 18.08 -2.61
C GLU A 108 -14.37 17.65 -1.13
N ASP A 109 -15.21 16.69 -0.75
CA ASP A 109 -15.22 16.07 0.57
C ASP A 109 -14.21 14.91 0.71
N GLY A 110 -13.39 14.66 -0.32
CA GLY A 110 -12.32 13.65 -0.31
C GLY A 110 -12.76 12.20 -0.58
N TYR A 111 -14.01 11.97 -1.03
CA TYR A 111 -14.47 10.62 -1.40
C TYR A 111 -14.04 10.27 -2.82
N LEU A 112 -13.76 8.99 -3.07
CA LEU A 112 -13.57 8.48 -4.43
C LEU A 112 -14.82 8.69 -5.29
N GLN A 113 -14.62 9.22 -6.48
CA GLN A 113 -15.72 9.36 -7.44
C GLN A 113 -16.09 7.99 -8.03
N PRO A 114 -17.39 7.68 -8.25
CA PRO A 114 -17.84 6.40 -8.78
C PRO A 114 -17.22 5.97 -10.12
N ASP A 115 -16.92 6.93 -11.00
CA ASP A 115 -16.32 6.70 -12.32
C ASP A 115 -14.78 6.73 -12.29
N THR A 116 -14.18 6.69 -11.10
CA THR A 116 -12.71 6.63 -10.96
C THR A 116 -12.18 5.29 -11.48
N LEU A 117 -10.97 5.32 -12.03
CA LEU A 117 -10.23 4.11 -12.41
C LEU A 117 -10.17 3.14 -11.23
N ARG A 118 -10.70 1.94 -11.43
CA ARG A 118 -10.79 0.89 -10.40
C ARG A 118 -9.50 0.10 -10.24
N HIS A 119 -8.61 0.20 -11.21
CA HIS A 119 -7.33 -0.46 -11.24
C HIS A 119 -6.27 0.58 -11.60
N CYS A 120 -5.31 0.76 -10.70
CA CYS A 120 -4.18 1.67 -10.89
C CYS A 120 -2.87 0.89 -10.77
N SER A 121 -1.89 1.28 -11.56
CA SER A 121 -0.52 0.80 -11.50
C SER A 121 0.24 1.56 -10.41
N ILE A 122 0.85 0.83 -9.48
CA ILE A 122 1.79 1.40 -8.51
C ILE A 122 3.16 1.47 -9.16
N VAL A 123 3.76 2.65 -9.20
CA VAL A 123 5.08 2.91 -9.80
C VAL A 123 6.18 3.06 -8.77
N ASP A 124 5.84 3.44 -7.54
CA ASP A 124 6.79 3.56 -6.45
C ASP A 124 6.11 3.41 -5.09
N ILE A 125 6.92 3.08 -4.08
CA ILE A 125 6.50 2.90 -2.69
C ILE A 125 7.53 3.52 -1.74
N SER A 126 7.06 4.39 -0.85
CA SER A 126 7.89 5.04 0.17
C SER A 126 7.36 4.80 1.57
N TRP A 127 8.26 4.45 2.50
CA TRP A 127 7.94 4.19 3.89
C TRP A 127 8.49 5.28 4.80
N SER A 128 7.70 5.69 5.78
CA SER A 128 8.14 6.51 6.90
C SER A 128 7.91 5.71 8.18
N ILE A 129 9.00 5.17 8.72
CA ILE A 129 8.99 4.36 9.94
C ILE A 129 9.70 5.17 11.02
N PRO A 130 9.01 5.55 12.11
CA PRO A 130 9.60 6.30 13.20
C PRO A 130 10.69 5.48 13.90
N VAL A 131 11.89 6.04 13.98
CA VAL A 131 13.00 5.50 14.79
C VAL A 131 12.89 6.00 16.23
N GLN A 132 13.32 5.17 17.18
CA GLN A 132 13.38 5.50 18.61
C GLN A 132 14.59 6.37 18.91
#